data_AF-Q22AL1-F1
#
_entry.id   AF-Q22AL1-F1
#
_cell.length_a   1.000
_cell.length_b   1.000
_cell.length_c   1.000
_cell.angle_alpha   90.00
_cell.angle_beta   90.00
_cell.angle_gamma   90.00
#
_symmetry.space_group_name_H-M   'P 1'
#
loop_
_entity.id
_entity.type
_entity.pdbx_description
1 polymer ?
#
loop_
_entity_poly.entity_id
_entity_poly.type
_entity_poly.pdbx_seq_one_letter_code
_entity_poly.pdbx_strand_id
1 'polypeptide(L)'
;MNKKVFKLQEELLEKQFQLEEEYYFQVRETEKYWDRDSKCALKIQSIYKMFTLRQRFTKLKESVIKIQTRFRGFLSRKKFQKKKEDNINLMNVKYFSQQAITIQKIFRGFYQRKFTHDFYARKKFLQELGDQNTRFQGEMNQIADEEKVEEKKRQEAQAREEFTQLASNLHHLASTHQIPGVYNPPYAISKPTAFNIEVETHLKATFKANYAWKPPTRKSIATFQIKQNKKIISTQSSIKVNQK
;
A
#
# COMPACT_ATOMS: atom_id res chain seq x y z
N MET A 1 53.89 -66.27 126.77
CA MET A 1 53.56 -65.36 125.65
C MET A 1 54.72 -65.36 124.66
N ASN A 2 54.40 -65.44 123.36
CA ASN A 2 55.11 -66.27 122.39
C ASN A 2 56.21 -65.50 121.63
N LYS A 3 57.51 -65.79 121.86
CA LYS A 3 58.66 -65.13 121.20
C LYS A 3 58.57 -65.12 119.66
N LYS A 4 57.88 -66.11 119.08
CA LYS A 4 57.61 -66.22 117.64
C LYS A 4 56.69 -65.10 117.11
N VAL A 5 55.72 -64.67 117.92
CA VAL A 5 54.81 -63.57 117.58
C VAL A 5 55.56 -62.24 117.58
N PHE A 6 56.45 -62.01 118.55
CA PHE A 6 57.30 -60.82 118.58
C PHE A 6 58.23 -60.74 117.37
N LYS A 7 58.88 -61.85 116.99
CA LYS A 7 59.73 -61.88 115.80
C LYS A 7 58.96 -61.63 114.50
N LEU A 8 57.75 -62.17 114.38
CA LEU A 8 56.87 -61.90 113.24
C LEU A 8 56.37 -60.44 113.20
N GLN A 9 56.15 -59.81 114.36
CA GLN A 9 55.81 -58.39 114.45
C GLN A 9 56.99 -57.50 114.05
N GLU A 10 58.21 -57.87 114.44
CA GLU A 10 59.45 -57.19 114.06
C GLU A 10 59.71 -57.31 112.55
N GLU A 11 59.59 -58.51 111.97
CA GLU A 11 59.70 -58.74 110.52
C GLU A 11 58.59 -58.00 109.72
N LEU A 12 57.38 -57.90 110.27
CA LEU A 12 56.30 -57.13 109.64
C LEU A 12 56.60 -55.63 109.65
N LEU A 13 57.13 -55.12 110.76
CA LEU A 13 57.50 -53.71 110.91
C LEU A 13 58.65 -53.34 109.97
N GLU A 14 59.66 -54.20 109.83
CA GLU A 14 60.75 -54.02 108.87
C GLU A 14 60.25 -53.99 107.42
N LYS A 15 59.33 -54.89 107.06
CA LYS A 15 58.71 -54.88 105.72
C LYS A 15 57.85 -53.64 105.48
N GLN A 16 57.14 -53.16 106.49
CA GLN A 16 56.37 -51.91 106.40
C GLN A 16 57.31 -50.73 106.18
N PHE A 17 58.43 -50.67 106.90
CA PHE A 17 59.44 -49.64 106.74
C PHE A 17 60.08 -49.67 105.34
N GLN A 18 60.45 -50.85 104.85
CA GLN A 18 61.00 -51.02 103.50
C GLN A 18 60.01 -50.58 102.41
N LEU A 19 58.73 -50.96 102.55
CA LEU A 19 57.69 -50.55 101.61
C LEU A 19 57.49 -49.03 101.59
N GLU A 20 57.53 -48.40 102.76
CA GLU A 20 57.41 -46.96 102.91
C GLU A 20 58.63 -46.24 102.29
N GLU A 21 59.83 -46.75 102.52
CA GLU A 21 61.06 -46.23 101.93
C GLU A 21 61.07 -46.36 100.39
N GLU A 22 60.67 -47.51 99.85
CA GLU A 22 60.52 -47.74 98.42
C GLU A 22 59.47 -46.81 97.80
N TYR A 23 58.33 -46.62 98.47
CA TYR A 23 57.27 -45.71 98.02
C TYR A 23 57.79 -44.27 97.91
N TYR A 24 58.39 -43.74 98.98
CA TYR A 24 58.91 -42.38 98.97
C TYR A 24 60.10 -42.22 98.02
N PHE A 25 60.90 -43.27 97.80
CA PHE A 25 61.93 -43.28 96.77
C PHE A 25 61.33 -43.14 95.37
N GLN A 26 60.30 -43.94 95.03
CA GLN A 26 59.61 -43.84 93.73
C GLN A 26 58.98 -42.45 93.53
N VAL A 27 58.33 -41.89 94.54
CA VAL A 27 57.75 -40.53 94.46
C VAL A 27 58.83 -39.51 94.12
N ARG A 28 59.96 -39.50 94.85
CA ARG A 28 61.08 -38.58 94.56
C ARG A 28 61.66 -38.78 93.16
N GLU A 29 61.81 -40.02 92.70
CA GLU A 29 62.28 -40.29 91.33
C GLU A 29 61.30 -39.81 90.27
N THR A 30 59.99 -39.93 90.50
CA THR A 30 58.97 -39.41 89.56
C THR A 30 58.88 -37.88 89.57
N GLU A 31 59.03 -37.23 90.73
CA GLU A 31 59.02 -35.78 90.85
C GLU A 31 60.16 -35.11 90.07
N LYS A 32 61.34 -35.75 90.00
CA LYS A 32 62.49 -35.27 89.21
C LYS A 32 62.14 -35.03 87.73
N TYR A 33 61.24 -35.82 87.16
CA TYR A 33 60.85 -35.73 85.73
C TYR A 33 59.46 -35.10 85.51
N TRP A 34 58.75 -34.74 86.58
CA TRP A 34 57.36 -34.30 86.53
C TRP A 34 57.12 -33.12 85.59
N ASP A 35 57.98 -32.10 85.60
CA ASP A 35 57.82 -30.92 84.73
C ASP A 35 57.97 -31.26 83.24
N ARG A 36 58.95 -32.11 82.90
CA ARG A 36 59.16 -32.58 81.52
C ARG A 36 57.96 -33.39 81.04
N ASP A 37 57.53 -34.35 81.85
CA ASP A 37 56.45 -35.26 81.47
C ASP A 37 55.11 -34.53 81.41
N SER A 38 54.88 -33.56 82.30
CA SER A 38 53.73 -32.65 82.26
C SER A 38 53.71 -31.79 81.00
N LYS A 39 54.85 -31.20 80.61
CA LYS A 39 54.97 -30.43 79.35
C LYS A 39 54.69 -31.30 78.12
N CYS A 40 55.22 -32.52 78.09
CA CYS A 40 54.94 -33.49 77.02
C CYS A 40 53.46 -33.86 76.97
N ALA A 41 52.85 -34.16 78.11
CA ALA A 41 51.41 -34.47 78.21
C ALA A 41 50.54 -33.31 77.73
N LEU A 42 50.83 -32.07 78.16
CA LEU A 42 50.14 -30.86 77.71
C LEU A 42 50.29 -30.66 76.20
N LYS A 43 51.47 -30.95 75.63
CA LYS A 43 51.68 -30.88 74.18
C LYS A 43 50.81 -31.88 73.44
N ILE A 44 50.76 -33.14 73.87
CA ILE A 44 49.90 -34.17 73.28
C ILE A 44 48.42 -33.75 73.38
N GLN A 45 47.99 -33.30 74.56
CA GLN A 45 46.61 -32.87 74.80
C GLN A 45 46.22 -31.68 73.91
N SER A 46 47.09 -30.69 73.77
CA SER A 46 46.84 -29.52 72.92
C SER A 46 46.73 -29.90 71.43
N ILE A 47 47.61 -30.78 70.94
CA ILE A 47 47.56 -31.29 69.57
C ILE A 47 46.27 -32.08 69.35
N TYR A 48 45.88 -32.94 70.28
CA TYR A 48 44.65 -33.72 70.19
C TYR A 48 43.41 -32.81 70.14
N LYS A 49 43.32 -31.82 71.05
CA LYS A 49 42.23 -30.83 71.06
C LYS A 49 42.14 -30.09 69.72
N MET A 50 43.27 -29.63 69.19
CA MET A 50 43.34 -28.98 67.88
C MET A 50 42.88 -29.91 66.75
N PHE A 51 43.34 -31.16 66.73
CA PHE A 51 42.94 -32.15 65.74
C PHE A 51 41.43 -32.40 65.73
N THR A 52 40.82 -32.60 66.91
CA THR A 52 39.38 -32.82 67.04
C THR A 52 38.58 -31.61 66.54
N LEU A 53 39.00 -30.39 66.91
CA LEU A 53 38.35 -29.16 66.45
C LEU A 53 38.50 -28.98 64.93
N ARG A 54 39.68 -29.20 64.38
CA ARG A 54 39.93 -29.11 62.93
C ARG A 54 39.08 -30.12 62.17
N GLN A 55 38.96 -31.36 62.65
CA GLN A 55 38.12 -32.37 62.02
C GLN A 55 36.64 -31.95 62.01
N ARG A 56 36.13 -31.42 63.13
CA ARG A 56 34.76 -30.91 63.22
C ARG A 56 34.53 -29.73 62.26
N PHE A 57 35.45 -28.77 62.23
CA PHE A 57 35.38 -27.62 61.33
C PHE A 57 35.38 -28.03 59.85
N THR A 58 36.27 -28.95 59.46
CA THR A 58 36.33 -29.43 58.07
C THR A 58 35.01 -30.11 57.67
N LYS A 59 34.46 -30.99 58.51
CA LYS A 59 33.16 -31.64 58.27
C LYS A 59 32.03 -30.64 58.10
N LEU A 60 31.99 -29.60 58.93
CA LEU A 60 30.99 -28.53 58.83
C LEU A 60 31.17 -27.75 57.53
N LYS A 61 32.39 -27.34 57.21
CA LYS A 61 32.72 -26.59 55.98
C LYS A 61 32.32 -27.36 54.73
N GLU A 62 32.65 -28.66 54.65
CA GLU A 62 32.25 -29.52 53.54
C GLU A 62 30.72 -29.60 53.41
N SER A 63 30.02 -29.76 54.53
CA SER A 63 28.55 -29.82 54.56
C SER A 63 27.93 -28.52 54.05
N VAL A 64 28.45 -27.37 54.49
CA VAL A 64 28.01 -26.04 54.03
C VAL A 64 28.26 -25.88 52.53
N ILE A 65 29.44 -26.26 52.02
CA ILE A 65 29.77 -26.17 50.59
C ILE A 65 28.84 -27.05 49.75
N LYS A 66 28.51 -28.27 50.22
CA LYS A 66 27.57 -29.17 49.56
C LYS A 66 26.18 -28.53 49.44
N ILE A 67 25.67 -27.97 50.54
CA ILE A 67 24.36 -27.29 50.56
C ILE A 67 24.37 -26.10 49.59
N GLN A 68 25.37 -25.22 49.70
CA GLN A 68 25.48 -24.03 48.85
C GLN A 68 25.58 -24.40 47.36
N THR A 69 26.41 -25.37 47.01
CA THR A 69 26.59 -25.83 45.62
C THR A 69 25.29 -26.41 45.07
N ARG A 70 24.61 -27.26 45.86
CA ARG A 70 23.32 -27.84 45.45
C ARG A 70 22.25 -26.77 45.25
N PHE A 71 22.19 -25.78 46.15
CA PHE A 71 21.24 -24.68 46.09
C PHE A 71 21.48 -23.76 44.89
N ARG A 72 22.73 -23.35 44.64
CA ARG A 72 23.10 -22.60 43.44
C ARG A 72 22.69 -23.35 42.17
N GLY A 73 22.96 -24.66 42.12
CA GLY A 73 22.52 -25.51 41.00
C GLY A 73 21.00 -25.57 40.83
N PHE A 74 20.24 -25.64 41.94
CA PHE A 74 18.77 -25.59 41.90
C PHE A 74 18.27 -24.27 41.32
N LEU A 75 18.79 -23.13 41.78
CA LEU A 75 18.43 -21.81 41.26
C LEU A 75 18.71 -21.69 39.76
N SER A 76 19.89 -22.16 39.31
CA SER A 76 20.24 -22.14 37.88
C SER A 76 19.26 -22.98 37.05
N ARG A 77 18.91 -24.19 37.50
CA ARG A 77 17.92 -25.05 36.81
C ARG A 77 16.54 -24.40 36.78
N LYS A 78 16.10 -23.79 37.87
CA LYS A 78 14.82 -23.06 37.93
C LYS A 78 14.78 -21.90 36.93
N LYS A 79 15.85 -21.10 36.88
CA LYS A 79 15.98 -20.00 35.90
C LYS A 79 15.98 -20.51 34.45
N PHE A 80 16.71 -21.59 34.19
CA PHE A 80 16.76 -22.20 32.86
C PHE A 80 15.38 -22.71 32.42
N GLN A 81 14.68 -23.43 33.30
CA GLN A 81 13.35 -23.96 33.02
C GLN A 81 12.37 -22.83 32.68
N LYS A 82 12.38 -21.75 33.45
CA LYS A 82 11.56 -20.56 33.16
C LYS A 82 11.89 -19.96 31.79
N LYS A 83 13.18 -19.78 31.47
CA LYS A 83 13.62 -19.26 30.17
C LYS A 83 13.22 -20.19 29.01
N LYS A 84 13.26 -21.51 29.22
CA LYS A 84 12.82 -22.51 28.24
C LYS A 84 11.32 -22.40 27.98
N GLU A 85 10.50 -22.31 29.04
CA GLU A 85 9.06 -22.10 28.94
C GLU A 85 8.70 -20.80 28.21
N ASP A 86 9.36 -19.70 28.58
CA ASP A 86 9.14 -18.40 27.94
C ASP A 86 9.52 -18.44 26.44
N ASN A 87 10.59 -19.16 26.08
CA ASN A 87 10.99 -19.33 24.69
C ASN A 87 9.95 -20.16 23.90
N ILE A 88 9.47 -21.27 24.46
CA ILE A 88 8.41 -22.10 23.85
C ILE A 88 7.13 -21.27 23.65
N ASN A 89 6.72 -20.52 24.67
CA ASN A 89 5.55 -19.64 24.59
C ASN A 89 5.71 -18.59 23.50
N LEU A 90 6.88 -17.96 23.40
CA LEU A 90 7.18 -16.99 22.34
C LEU A 90 7.09 -17.63 20.95
N MET A 91 7.65 -18.83 20.77
CA MET A 91 7.56 -19.56 19.49
C MET A 91 6.11 -19.90 19.14
N ASN A 92 5.32 -20.37 20.11
CA ASN A 92 3.91 -20.70 19.93
C ASN A 92 3.10 -19.47 19.54
N VAL A 93 3.26 -18.34 20.25
CA VAL A 93 2.55 -17.09 19.93
C VAL A 93 2.87 -16.64 18.50
N LYS A 94 4.15 -16.68 18.10
CA LYS A 94 4.55 -16.34 16.73
C LYS A 94 3.90 -17.27 15.69
N TYR A 95 3.96 -18.58 15.93
CA TYR A 95 3.38 -19.58 15.05
C TYR A 95 1.87 -19.36 14.89
N PHE A 96 1.12 -19.32 16.00
CA PHE A 96 -0.34 -19.15 15.95
C PHE A 96 -0.76 -17.80 15.37
N SER A 97 0.00 -16.73 15.62
CA SER A 97 -0.24 -15.43 14.97
C SER A 97 -0.13 -15.53 13.45
N GLN A 98 0.90 -16.20 12.93
CA GLN A 98 1.08 -16.38 11.49
C GLN A 98 -0.04 -17.22 10.87
N GLN A 99 -0.46 -18.29 11.56
CA GLN A 99 -1.58 -19.12 11.13
C GLN A 99 -2.89 -18.31 11.11
N ALA A 100 -3.15 -17.51 12.15
CA ALA A 100 -4.31 -16.63 12.22
C ALA A 100 -4.32 -15.62 11.07
N ILE A 101 -3.20 -14.96 10.77
CA ILE A 101 -3.07 -14.03 9.63
C ILE A 101 -3.44 -14.73 8.32
N THR A 102 -2.96 -15.96 8.11
CA THR A 102 -3.23 -16.74 6.89
C THR A 102 -4.71 -17.04 6.74
N ILE A 103 -5.35 -17.54 7.81
CA ILE A 103 -6.79 -17.83 7.84
C ILE A 103 -7.58 -16.55 7.55
N GLN A 104 -7.26 -15.45 8.25
CA GLN A 104 -7.96 -14.19 8.08
C GLN A 104 -7.77 -13.60 6.68
N LYS A 105 -6.57 -13.69 6.09
CA LYS A 105 -6.30 -13.24 4.71
C LYS A 105 -7.19 -13.98 3.71
N ILE A 106 -7.25 -15.31 3.83
CA ILE A 106 -8.06 -16.15 2.95
C ILE A 106 -9.55 -15.80 3.12
N PHE A 107 -10.02 -15.70 4.37
CA PHE A 107 -11.41 -15.39 4.67
C PHE A 107 -11.82 -14.01 4.16
N ARG A 108 -11.01 -12.97 4.37
CA ARG A 108 -11.27 -11.61 3.85
C ARG A 108 -11.40 -11.64 2.33
N GLY A 109 -10.52 -12.37 1.64
CA GLY A 109 -10.60 -12.54 0.19
C GLY A 109 -11.87 -13.28 -0.26
N PHE A 110 -12.24 -14.35 0.44
CA PHE A 110 -13.50 -15.07 0.19
C PHE A 110 -14.72 -14.16 0.37
N TYR A 111 -14.80 -13.44 1.49
CA TYR A 111 -15.93 -12.58 1.83
C TYR A 111 -16.15 -11.50 0.76
N GLN A 112 -15.07 -10.82 0.35
CA GLN A 112 -15.13 -9.79 -0.68
C GLN A 112 -15.67 -10.34 -2.01
N ARG A 113 -15.15 -11.48 -2.47
CA ARG A 113 -15.60 -12.11 -3.74
C ARG A 113 -17.03 -12.66 -3.67
N LYS A 114 -17.53 -12.98 -2.49
CA LYS A 114 -18.87 -13.54 -2.32
C LYS A 114 -19.94 -12.47 -2.10
N PHE A 115 -19.65 -11.44 -1.31
CA PHE A 115 -20.67 -10.53 -0.80
C PHE A 115 -20.54 -9.07 -1.24
N THR A 116 -19.38 -8.64 -1.76
CA THR A 116 -19.15 -7.23 -2.10
C THR A 116 -18.86 -7.03 -3.58
N HIS A 117 -18.03 -7.89 -4.17
CA HIS A 117 -17.61 -7.81 -5.56
C HIS A 117 -18.17 -8.96 -6.39
N ASP A 118 -19.18 -8.66 -7.22
CA ASP A 118 -19.56 -9.53 -8.33
C ASP A 118 -18.74 -9.16 -9.57
N PHE A 119 -17.67 -9.91 -9.79
CA PHE A 119 -16.79 -9.73 -10.94
C PHE A 119 -17.54 -9.89 -12.28
N TYR A 120 -18.46 -10.86 -12.36
CA TYR A 120 -19.16 -11.15 -13.60
C TYR A 120 -20.18 -10.05 -13.93
N ALA A 121 -20.91 -9.56 -12.93
CA ALA A 121 -21.78 -8.40 -13.10
C ALA A 121 -21.00 -7.15 -13.52
N ARG A 122 -19.86 -6.87 -12.87
CA ARG A 122 -19.02 -5.71 -13.23
C ARG A 122 -18.43 -5.83 -14.64
N LYS A 123 -17.97 -7.02 -15.03
CA LYS A 123 -17.42 -7.28 -16.37
C LYS A 123 -18.48 -7.06 -17.44
N LYS A 124 -19.69 -7.59 -17.23
CA LYS A 124 -20.83 -7.40 -18.15
C LYS A 124 -21.17 -5.91 -18.31
N PHE A 125 -21.27 -5.18 -17.21
CA PHE A 125 -21.55 -3.74 -17.23
C PHE A 125 -20.50 -2.93 -18.00
N LEU A 126 -19.22 -3.20 -17.79
CA LEU A 126 -18.14 -2.51 -18.52
C LEU A 126 -18.16 -2.84 -20.02
N GLN A 127 -18.52 -4.06 -20.39
CA GLN A 127 -18.68 -4.44 -21.78
C GLN A 127 -19.84 -3.67 -22.44
N GLU A 128 -21.02 -3.64 -21.79
CA GLU A 128 -22.17 -2.86 -22.28
C GLU A 128 -21.85 -1.37 -22.42
N LEU A 129 -21.13 -0.77 -21.46
CA LEU A 129 -20.66 0.61 -21.58
C LEU A 129 -19.69 0.81 -22.75
N GLY A 130 -18.80 -0.15 -22.99
CA GLY A 130 -17.89 -0.14 -24.13
C GLY A 130 -18.65 -0.13 -25.45
N ASP A 131 -19.62 -1.03 -25.58
CA ASP A 131 -20.46 -1.15 -26.78
C ASP A 131 -21.27 0.14 -27.03
N GLN A 132 -21.82 0.74 -25.97
CA GLN A 132 -22.53 2.03 -26.06
C GLN A 132 -21.59 3.16 -26.50
N ASN A 133 -20.39 3.24 -25.95
CA ASN A 133 -19.41 4.26 -26.33
C ASN A 133 -18.97 4.11 -27.79
N THR A 134 -18.72 2.88 -28.27
CA THR A 134 -18.38 2.63 -29.67
C THR A 134 -19.53 3.03 -30.61
N ARG A 135 -20.78 2.74 -30.23
CA ARG A 135 -21.96 3.20 -31.00
C ARG A 135 -22.03 4.72 -31.05
N PHE A 136 -21.93 5.39 -29.90
CA PHE A 136 -21.97 6.84 -29.83
C PHE A 136 -20.86 7.50 -30.64
N GLN A 137 -19.63 6.97 -30.58
CA GLN A 137 -18.53 7.44 -31.42
C GLN A 137 -18.82 7.24 -32.92
N GLY A 138 -19.45 6.12 -33.29
CA GLY A 138 -19.90 5.87 -34.66
C GLY A 138 -20.93 6.90 -35.14
N GLU A 139 -21.94 7.20 -34.33
CA GLU A 139 -22.96 8.23 -34.61
C GLU A 139 -22.32 9.62 -34.76
N MET A 140 -21.43 10.00 -33.84
CA MET A 140 -20.72 11.29 -33.90
C MET A 140 -19.86 11.42 -35.15
N ASN A 141 -19.18 10.34 -35.57
CA ASN A 141 -18.37 10.34 -36.78
C ASN A 141 -19.25 10.48 -38.04
N GLN A 142 -20.41 9.82 -38.08
CA GLN A 142 -21.36 9.95 -39.19
C GLN A 142 -21.86 11.40 -39.30
N ILE A 143 -22.30 12.00 -38.20
CA ILE A 143 -22.75 13.40 -38.18
C ILE A 143 -21.62 14.33 -38.63
N ALA A 144 -20.40 14.14 -38.10
CA ALA A 144 -19.26 14.97 -38.48
C ALA A 144 -18.90 14.84 -39.97
N ASP A 145 -19.06 13.65 -40.56
CA ASP A 145 -18.82 13.45 -41.98
C ASP A 145 -19.94 14.04 -42.85
N GLU A 146 -21.21 13.92 -42.43
CA GLU A 146 -22.35 14.60 -43.06
C GLU A 146 -22.17 16.12 -43.04
N GLU A 147 -21.78 16.69 -41.90
CA GLU A 147 -21.50 18.13 -41.76
C GLU A 147 -20.37 18.59 -42.70
N LYS A 148 -19.28 17.82 -42.81
CA LYS A 148 -18.21 18.14 -43.77
C LYS A 148 -18.69 18.12 -45.22
N VAL A 149 -19.56 17.17 -45.58
CA VAL A 149 -20.13 17.09 -46.93
C VAL A 149 -21.04 18.28 -47.20
N GLU A 150 -21.92 18.61 -46.26
CA GLU A 150 -22.82 19.77 -46.39
C GLU A 150 -22.05 21.09 -46.41
N GLU A 151 -21.01 21.24 -45.61
CA GLU A 151 -20.15 22.42 -45.63
C GLU A 151 -19.41 22.57 -46.97
N LYS A 152 -18.89 21.48 -47.54
CA LYS A 152 -18.30 21.50 -48.89
C LYS A 152 -19.33 21.92 -49.94
N LYS A 153 -20.57 21.43 -49.86
CA LYS A 153 -21.64 21.84 -50.77
C LYS A 153 -21.97 23.32 -50.62
N ARG A 154 -22.04 23.84 -49.38
CA ARG A 154 -22.27 25.26 -49.10
C ARG A 154 -21.15 26.14 -49.67
N GLN A 155 -19.90 25.76 -49.46
CA GLN A 155 -18.74 26.48 -50.00
C GLN A 155 -18.72 26.46 -51.53
N GLU A 156 -19.00 25.31 -52.15
CA GLU A 156 -19.10 25.24 -53.61
C GLU A 156 -20.26 26.09 -54.14
N ALA A 157 -21.41 26.13 -53.45
CA ALA A 157 -22.55 26.96 -53.82
C ALA A 157 -22.23 28.47 -53.70
N GLN A 158 -21.57 28.90 -52.62
CA GLN A 158 -21.09 30.27 -52.45
C GLN A 158 -20.08 30.66 -53.54
N ALA A 159 -19.08 29.80 -53.79
CA ALA A 159 -18.09 30.02 -54.84
C ALA A 159 -18.74 30.09 -56.25
N ARG A 160 -19.77 29.27 -56.51
CA ARG A 160 -20.56 29.34 -57.75
C ARG A 160 -21.30 30.67 -57.84
N GLU A 161 -21.94 31.13 -56.77
CA GLU A 161 -22.66 32.41 -56.75
C GLU A 161 -21.70 33.59 -57.01
N GLU A 162 -20.59 33.67 -56.30
CA GLU A 162 -19.53 34.67 -56.52
C GLU A 162 -19.02 34.64 -57.96
N PHE A 163 -18.75 33.44 -58.49
CA PHE A 163 -18.33 33.26 -59.87
C PHE A 163 -19.40 33.75 -60.87
N THR A 164 -20.69 33.49 -60.61
CA THR A 164 -21.77 34.00 -61.47
C THR A 164 -21.87 35.52 -61.46
N GLN A 165 -21.66 36.17 -60.31
CA GLN A 165 -21.65 37.63 -60.19
C GLN A 165 -20.45 38.27 -60.90
N LEU A 166 -19.27 37.65 -60.86
CA LEU A 166 -18.12 38.09 -61.65
C LEU A 166 -18.39 37.90 -63.15
N ALA A 167 -18.88 36.73 -63.54
CA ALA A 167 -19.16 36.37 -64.93
C ALA A 167 -20.18 37.31 -65.59
N SER A 168 -21.19 37.82 -64.86
CA SER A 168 -22.17 38.76 -65.41
C SER A 168 -21.54 40.05 -65.94
N ASN A 169 -20.44 40.50 -65.32
CA ASN A 169 -19.75 41.75 -65.69
C ASN A 169 -18.70 41.52 -66.80
N LEU A 170 -18.32 40.27 -67.06
CA LEU A 170 -17.22 39.89 -67.95
C LEU A 170 -17.69 39.45 -69.35
N HIS A 171 -18.90 39.84 -69.78
CA HIS A 171 -19.47 39.43 -71.07
C HIS A 171 -18.61 39.81 -72.29
N HIS A 172 -17.81 40.87 -72.19
CA HIS A 172 -16.89 41.32 -73.23
C HIS A 172 -15.72 40.35 -73.48
N LEU A 173 -15.48 39.38 -72.57
CA LEU A 173 -14.45 38.36 -72.70
C LEU A 173 -14.96 37.07 -73.35
N ALA A 174 -16.26 36.95 -73.61
CA ALA A 174 -16.86 35.78 -74.27
C ALA A 174 -16.67 35.82 -75.79
N SER A 175 -16.53 34.67 -76.45
CA SER A 175 -16.42 34.60 -77.91
C SER A 175 -17.69 35.11 -78.58
N THR A 176 -17.51 36.04 -79.52
CA THR A 176 -18.52 36.42 -80.49
C THR A 176 -18.45 35.48 -81.70
N HIS A 177 -19.40 35.57 -82.62
CA HIS A 177 -19.38 34.75 -83.84
C HIS A 177 -18.13 35.04 -84.70
N GLN A 178 -17.63 36.27 -84.67
CA GLN A 178 -16.53 36.74 -85.51
C GLN A 178 -15.16 36.67 -84.83
N ILE A 179 -15.10 36.82 -83.50
CA ILE A 179 -13.84 36.90 -82.73
C ILE A 179 -13.90 35.94 -81.52
N PRO A 180 -12.93 35.02 -81.38
CA PRO A 180 -12.82 34.16 -80.20
C PRO A 180 -12.46 34.97 -78.95
N GLY A 181 -13.16 34.71 -77.84
CA GLY A 181 -12.92 35.31 -76.53
C GLY A 181 -11.69 34.72 -75.87
N VAL A 182 -11.19 35.41 -74.84
CA VAL A 182 -9.92 35.09 -74.15
C VAL A 182 -9.92 33.65 -73.60
N TYR A 183 -11.10 33.15 -73.20
CA TYR A 183 -11.25 31.81 -72.61
C TYR A 183 -11.58 30.70 -73.61
N ASN A 184 -11.64 30.98 -74.91
CA ASN A 184 -11.87 29.99 -75.96
C ASN A 184 -11.03 30.28 -77.22
N PRO A 185 -9.69 30.21 -77.13
CA PRO A 185 -8.81 30.47 -78.27
C PRO A 185 -8.81 29.28 -79.26
N PRO A 186 -8.63 29.54 -80.56
CA PRO A 186 -8.81 28.54 -81.64
C PRO A 186 -7.84 27.35 -81.60
N TYR A 187 -6.71 27.47 -80.89
CA TYR A 187 -5.68 26.44 -80.77
C TYR A 187 -5.44 26.01 -79.31
N ALA A 188 -6.39 26.24 -78.39
CA ALA A 188 -6.24 25.79 -77.01
C ALA A 188 -6.20 24.26 -76.93
N ILE A 189 -5.10 23.72 -76.38
CA ILE A 189 -4.95 22.28 -76.11
C ILE A 189 -5.93 21.81 -75.03
N SER A 190 -6.21 22.67 -74.05
CA SER A 190 -7.26 22.46 -73.06
C SER A 190 -7.93 23.79 -72.75
N LYS A 191 -9.25 23.76 -72.56
CA LYS A 191 -10.01 24.97 -72.24
C LYS A 191 -10.08 25.16 -70.73
N PRO A 192 -9.96 26.41 -70.24
CA PRO A 192 -10.12 26.69 -68.83
C PRO A 192 -11.53 26.28 -68.38
N THR A 193 -11.58 25.47 -67.33
CA THR A 193 -12.80 24.87 -66.79
C THR A 193 -12.95 25.30 -65.34
N ALA A 194 -14.14 25.72 -64.93
CA ALA A 194 -14.50 26.03 -63.56
C ALA A 194 -15.74 25.20 -63.19
N PHE A 195 -15.76 24.59 -62.00
CA PHE A 195 -16.86 23.70 -61.56
C PHE A 195 -17.23 22.61 -62.58
N ASN A 196 -16.21 22.03 -63.25
CA ASN A 196 -16.35 21.01 -64.31
C ASN A 196 -17.13 21.46 -65.56
N ILE A 197 -17.27 22.78 -65.79
CA ILE A 197 -17.88 23.36 -66.98
C ILE A 197 -16.90 24.37 -67.60
N GLU A 198 -16.81 24.42 -68.93
CA GLU A 198 -15.95 25.39 -69.62
C GLU A 198 -16.33 26.83 -69.21
N VAL A 199 -15.34 27.66 -68.89
CA VAL A 199 -15.56 29.06 -68.46
C VAL A 199 -16.36 29.85 -69.49
N GLU A 200 -16.09 29.61 -70.77
CA GLU A 200 -16.81 30.19 -71.91
C GLU A 200 -18.32 29.86 -71.89
N THR A 201 -18.70 28.64 -71.48
CA THR A 201 -20.09 28.20 -71.39
C THR A 201 -20.81 28.93 -70.25
N HIS A 202 -20.13 29.10 -69.12
CA HIS A 202 -20.65 29.89 -67.99
C HIS A 202 -20.86 31.36 -68.37
N LEU A 203 -19.88 32.02 -69.00
CA LEU A 203 -19.99 33.41 -69.43
C LEU A 203 -21.17 33.64 -70.38
N LYS A 204 -21.35 32.73 -71.34
CA LYS A 204 -22.49 32.79 -72.27
C LYS A 204 -23.82 32.51 -71.59
N ALA A 205 -23.88 31.58 -70.65
CA ALA A 205 -25.10 31.23 -69.93
C ALA A 205 -25.55 32.36 -68.98
N THR A 206 -24.64 32.97 -68.22
CA THR A 206 -24.94 34.10 -67.32
C THR A 206 -25.36 35.33 -68.11
N PHE A 207 -24.67 35.64 -69.22
CA PHE A 207 -25.05 36.72 -70.12
C PHE A 207 -26.45 36.50 -70.71
N LYS A 208 -26.72 35.30 -71.26
CA LYS A 208 -28.05 34.95 -71.79
C LYS A 208 -29.13 35.04 -70.72
N ALA A 209 -28.86 34.62 -69.48
CA ALA A 209 -29.81 34.70 -68.37
C ALA A 209 -30.09 36.16 -67.93
N ASN A 210 -29.09 37.04 -68.02
CA ASN A 210 -29.23 38.46 -67.70
C ASN A 210 -29.99 39.24 -68.79
N TYR A 211 -29.79 38.88 -70.06
CA TYR A 211 -30.48 39.49 -71.22
C TYR A 211 -31.78 38.77 -71.60
N ALA A 212 -32.11 37.65 -70.96
CA ALA A 212 -33.39 37.00 -71.13
C ALA A 212 -34.51 37.96 -70.68
N TRP A 213 -35.42 38.28 -71.58
CA TRP A 213 -36.59 39.10 -71.27
C TRP A 213 -37.38 38.44 -70.14
N LYS A 214 -37.52 39.14 -69.00
CA LYS A 214 -38.33 38.68 -67.87
C LYS A 214 -39.69 39.37 -67.95
N PRO A 215 -40.81 38.62 -67.96
CA PRO A 215 -42.13 39.23 -67.92
C PRO A 215 -42.26 40.08 -66.66
N PRO A 216 -42.88 41.26 -66.74
CA PRO A 216 -43.00 42.15 -65.59
C PRO A 216 -43.82 41.46 -64.48
N THR A 217 -43.29 41.45 -63.26
CA THR A 217 -43.98 40.87 -62.10
C THR A 217 -45.06 41.83 -61.60
N ARG A 218 -46.10 41.32 -60.93
CA ARG A 218 -47.19 42.14 -60.38
C ARG A 218 -46.69 43.33 -59.53
N LYS A 219 -45.58 43.16 -58.82
CA LYS A 219 -44.89 44.22 -58.07
C LYS A 219 -44.23 45.27 -58.98
N SER A 220 -43.54 44.84 -60.05
CA SER A 220 -42.92 45.78 -61.00
C SER A 220 -43.95 46.56 -61.82
N ILE A 221 -45.10 45.94 -62.13
CA ILE A 221 -46.23 46.61 -62.81
C ILE A 221 -46.84 47.70 -61.92
N ALA A 222 -46.96 47.45 -60.61
CA ALA A 222 -47.50 48.41 -59.65
C ALA A 222 -46.64 49.68 -59.52
N THR A 223 -45.32 49.58 -59.69
CA THR A 223 -44.39 50.71 -59.61
C THR A 223 -44.58 51.73 -60.74
N PHE A 224 -45.04 51.28 -61.91
CA PHE A 224 -45.29 52.13 -63.09
C PHE A 224 -46.77 52.51 -63.25
N GLN A 225 -47.65 52.13 -62.31
CA GLN A 225 -49.04 52.58 -62.33
C GLN A 225 -49.11 54.07 -61.97
N ILE A 226 -49.53 54.89 -62.93
CA ILE A 226 -49.90 56.30 -62.70
C ILE A 226 -51.00 56.31 -61.62
N LYS A 227 -50.71 56.90 -60.46
CA LYS A 227 -51.70 57.09 -59.38
C LYS A 227 -52.87 57.90 -59.92
N GLN A 228 -53.97 57.22 -60.25
CA GLN A 228 -55.27 57.85 -60.43
C GLN A 228 -55.71 58.38 -59.07
N ASN A 229 -55.78 59.71 -58.96
CA ASN A 229 -56.10 60.42 -57.72
C ASN A 229 -57.58 60.19 -57.37
N LYS A 230 -57.90 59.11 -56.64
CA LYS A 230 -59.27 58.82 -56.19
C LYS A 230 -59.53 59.47 -54.83
N LYS A 231 -60.31 60.55 -54.88
CA LYS A 231 -61.05 61.16 -53.76
C LYS A 231 -61.87 60.12 -52.99
N ILE A 232 -61.65 60.07 -51.68
CA ILE A 232 -62.59 59.99 -50.54
C ILE A 232 -64.01 59.52 -50.87
N ILE A 233 -64.50 58.46 -50.19
CA ILE A 233 -65.77 58.45 -49.41
C ILE A 233 -65.68 57.39 -48.30
N SER A 234 -66.10 57.83 -47.12
CA SER A 234 -66.14 57.25 -45.78
C SER A 234 -67.27 56.26 -45.54
N THR A 235 -67.12 55.39 -44.52
CA THR A 235 -68.14 54.96 -43.53
C THR A 235 -67.46 53.91 -42.61
N GLN A 236 -66.99 54.21 -41.39
CA GLN A 236 -67.70 54.36 -40.11
C GLN A 236 -68.81 53.33 -39.83
N SER A 237 -68.50 52.37 -38.95
CA SER A 237 -69.26 51.95 -37.75
C SER A 237 -68.72 50.58 -37.28
N SER A 238 -67.98 50.51 -36.17
CA SER A 238 -68.51 50.24 -34.81
C SER A 238 -69.24 48.88 -34.77
N ILE A 239 -68.85 47.88 -34.00
CA ILE A 239 -68.96 47.85 -32.54
C ILE A 239 -68.04 46.74 -31.99
N LYS A 240 -67.48 47.05 -30.82
CA LYS A 240 -66.56 46.28 -29.99
C LYS A 240 -67.37 45.67 -28.83
N VAL A 241 -66.85 44.58 -28.24
CA VAL A 241 -66.89 44.26 -26.78
C VAL A 241 -67.84 43.13 -26.29
N ASN A 242 -67.18 42.02 -25.92
CA ASN A 242 -67.19 41.26 -24.65
C ASN A 242 -68.00 39.97 -24.39
N GLN A 243 -67.22 39.05 -23.78
CA GLN A 243 -67.52 38.11 -22.68
C GLN A 243 -68.29 36.82 -22.99
N LYS A 244 -67.54 35.72 -23.15
CA LYS A 244 -67.24 34.76 -22.07
C LYS A 244 -66.02 33.91 -22.42
#